data_AF-A0AAN0JSR1-F1
#
_entry.id   AF-A0AAN0JSR1-F1
#
_cell.length_a   1.000
_cell.length_b   1.000
_cell.length_c   1.000
_cell.angle_alpha   90.00
_cell.angle_beta   90.00
_cell.angle_gamma   90.00
#
_symmetry.space_group_name_H-M   'P 1'
#
loop_
_entity.id
_entity.type
_entity.pdbx_description
1 polymer ?
#
loop_
_entity_poly.entity_id
_entity_poly.type
_entity_poly.pdbx_seq_one_letter_code
_entity_poly.pdbx_strand_id
1 'polypeptide(L)'
;MVNISRSLPEFIVDHYMRLMAVVGVKSGIEPDWSLSRRFLELYSTHASKKSPQVAASYVYKILTGLGYEEMGEFSAYRYLHTEVDIDSKVNEKLEKIMKFRPAVIQVVRELGLWLHDYQVERYRMVVTLLRRTALDSNKSFLELFMDLTQELGKYPLAVAITVGVLERSDWGDTGKLKPFSLPNFDLNTSYPEVDLCLTVAGYYGYMRDIDFSNAKIYTSVVHLKSQNVSDMSRVQFTRLLMERGVVEAGNVSKIEDKDRYPLFFKKYKQRCKGPTKVTAPATDETVPVQERKAQATSDQSRSTSTDQPSFLTGSRKYKKYLVLPHKPIEDQHYVHV
;
A
#
# COMPACT_ATOMS: atom_id res chain seq x y z
N MET A 1 11.87 -13.33 9.96
CA MET A 1 11.24 -12.47 11.00
C MET A 1 11.02 -11.03 10.57
N VAL A 2 12.04 -10.35 10.01
CA VAL A 2 11.93 -8.95 9.53
C VAL A 2 10.80 -8.76 8.50
N ASN A 3 10.51 -9.76 7.66
CA ASN A 3 9.48 -9.65 6.62
C ASN A 3 8.04 -9.60 7.17
N ILE A 4 7.72 -10.42 8.16
CA ILE A 4 6.39 -10.48 8.81
C ILE A 4 6.03 -9.16 9.47
N SER A 5 6.98 -8.59 10.22
CA SER A 5 6.75 -7.36 10.98
C SER A 5 6.37 -6.16 10.08
N ARG A 6 6.76 -6.21 8.80
CA ARG A 6 6.47 -5.17 7.80
C ARG A 6 5.15 -5.38 7.07
N SER A 7 4.49 -6.52 7.22
CA SER A 7 3.23 -6.84 6.56
C SER A 7 2.02 -6.90 7.51
N LEU A 8 2.25 -6.94 8.83
CA LEU A 8 1.15 -7.03 9.79
C LEU A 8 0.38 -5.70 9.94
N PRO A 9 -0.96 -5.72 9.84
CA PRO A 9 -1.81 -4.58 10.18
C PRO A 9 -1.66 -4.15 11.64
N GLU A 10 -1.92 -2.89 11.93
CA GLU A 10 -1.88 -2.32 13.29
C GLU A 10 -2.80 -3.08 14.25
N PHE A 11 -4.02 -3.42 13.81
CA PHE A 11 -4.97 -4.21 14.60
C PHE A 11 -4.33 -5.49 15.14
N ILE A 12 -3.55 -6.18 14.31
CA ILE A 12 -2.90 -7.43 14.67
C ILE A 12 -1.77 -7.19 15.69
N VAL A 13 -0.92 -6.19 15.44
CA VAL A 13 0.19 -5.84 16.33
C VAL A 13 -0.32 -5.42 17.70
N ASP A 14 -1.37 -4.60 17.76
CA ASP A 14 -1.96 -4.12 19.01
C ASP A 14 -2.59 -5.26 19.84
N HIS A 15 -3.34 -6.16 19.19
CA HIS A 15 -3.91 -7.31 19.89
C HIS A 15 -2.83 -8.28 20.36
N TYR A 16 -1.80 -8.50 19.56
CA TYR A 16 -0.63 -9.29 19.98
C TYR A 16 0.04 -8.68 21.21
N MET A 17 0.29 -7.36 21.22
CA MET A 17 0.85 -6.65 22.38
C MET A 17 -0.02 -6.80 23.65
N ARG A 18 -1.34 -6.61 23.52
CA ARG A 18 -2.28 -6.77 24.65
C ARG A 18 -2.27 -8.19 25.21
N LEU A 19 -2.26 -9.19 24.34
CA LEU A 19 -2.25 -10.60 24.74
C LEU A 19 -0.92 -11.01 25.39
N MET A 20 0.21 -10.51 24.89
CA MET A 20 1.51 -10.76 25.52
C MET A 20 1.63 -10.12 26.91
N ALA A 21 1.00 -8.97 27.13
CA ALA A 21 0.98 -8.33 28.44
C ALA A 21 0.26 -9.17 29.52
N VAL A 22 -0.74 -9.98 29.14
CA VAL A 22 -1.50 -10.87 30.06
C VAL A 22 -0.59 -11.89 30.73
N VAL A 23 0.47 -12.33 30.04
CA VAL A 23 1.46 -13.31 30.53
C VAL A 23 2.74 -12.65 31.04
N GLY A 24 2.71 -11.35 31.33
CA GLY A 24 3.83 -10.62 31.93
C GLY A 24 4.96 -10.26 30.96
N VAL A 25 4.77 -10.46 29.66
CA VAL A 25 5.72 -9.99 28.65
C VAL A 25 5.41 -8.54 28.34
N LYS A 26 6.10 -7.65 29.05
CA LYS A 26 6.13 -6.21 28.78
C LYS A 26 7.52 -5.84 28.25
N SER A 27 7.55 -4.99 27.23
CA SER A 27 8.73 -4.31 26.70
C SER A 27 8.52 -2.80 26.76
N GLY A 28 9.61 -2.03 26.82
CA GLY A 28 9.60 -0.57 26.81
C GLY A 28 9.29 -0.03 25.42
N ILE A 29 8.08 -0.31 24.92
CA ILE A 29 7.65 0.13 23.58
C ILE A 29 7.28 1.60 23.64
N GLU A 30 7.94 2.40 22.82
CA GLU A 30 7.61 3.81 22.65
C GLU A 30 6.51 4.00 21.60
N PRO A 31 5.61 4.99 21.79
CA PRO A 31 4.47 5.21 20.91
C PRO A 31 4.84 5.73 19.51
N ASP A 32 6.04 6.26 19.30
CA ASP A 32 6.52 6.74 18.00
C ASP A 32 7.16 5.64 17.13
N TRP A 33 7.37 4.44 17.69
CA TRP A 33 7.97 3.34 16.95
C TRP A 33 7.05 2.81 15.87
N SER A 34 7.65 2.45 14.73
CA SER A 34 6.95 1.75 13.65
C SER A 34 6.38 0.42 14.14
N LEU A 35 5.24 0.00 13.56
CA LEU A 35 4.57 -1.27 13.89
C LEU A 35 5.53 -2.46 13.84
N SER A 36 6.39 -2.49 12.83
CA SER A 36 7.41 -3.53 12.66
C SER A 36 8.39 -3.57 13.84
N ARG A 37 8.84 -2.40 14.30
CA ARG A 37 9.75 -2.28 15.44
C ARG A 37 9.06 -2.69 16.74
N ARG A 38 7.81 -2.26 16.96
CA ARG A 38 7.02 -2.65 18.14
C ARG A 38 6.85 -4.17 18.24
N PHE A 39 6.46 -4.81 17.13
CA PHE A 39 6.32 -6.27 17.06
C PHE A 39 7.65 -6.98 17.32
N LEU A 40 8.73 -6.55 16.66
CA LEU A 40 10.04 -7.18 16.78
C LEU A 40 10.61 -7.06 18.20
N GLU A 41 10.46 -5.90 18.84
CA GLU A 41 10.90 -5.70 20.22
C GLU A 41 10.17 -6.64 21.17
N LEU A 42 8.83 -6.71 21.05
CA LEU A 42 8.02 -7.55 21.91
C LEU A 42 8.36 -9.03 21.72
N TYR A 43 8.52 -9.46 20.47
CA TYR A 43 8.95 -10.83 20.18
C TYR A 43 10.33 -11.11 20.78
N SER A 44 11.29 -10.22 20.58
CA SER A 44 12.67 -10.39 21.08
C SER A 44 12.71 -10.43 22.61
N THR A 45 11.90 -9.60 23.27
CA THR A 45 11.71 -9.60 24.72
C THR A 45 11.07 -10.90 25.20
N HIS A 46 10.10 -11.45 24.47
CA HIS A 46 9.50 -12.72 24.81
C HIS A 46 10.52 -13.87 24.66
N ALA A 47 11.23 -13.88 23.53
CA ALA A 47 12.23 -14.89 23.21
C ALA A 47 13.37 -14.91 24.24
N SER A 48 13.80 -13.75 24.74
CA SER A 48 14.84 -13.66 25.77
C SER A 48 14.35 -14.09 27.16
N LYS A 49 13.08 -13.82 27.51
CA LYS A 49 12.49 -14.23 28.80
C LYS A 49 12.10 -15.71 28.86
N LYS A 50 11.84 -16.33 27.71
CA LYS A 50 11.40 -17.73 27.60
C LYS A 50 12.35 -18.49 26.67
N SER A 51 11.97 -18.62 25.40
CA SER A 51 12.83 -19.10 24.34
C SER A 51 12.28 -18.63 22.99
N PRO A 52 13.09 -18.59 21.93
CA PRO A 52 12.63 -18.27 20.58
C PRO A 52 11.49 -19.18 20.09
N GLN A 53 11.53 -20.47 20.45
CA GLN A 53 10.51 -21.45 20.09
C GLN A 53 9.17 -21.14 20.77
N VAL A 54 9.18 -20.88 22.08
CA VAL A 54 7.96 -20.52 22.81
C VAL A 54 7.37 -19.22 22.27
N ALA A 55 8.22 -18.22 22.01
CA ALA A 55 7.76 -16.97 21.43
C ALA A 55 7.13 -17.15 20.05
N ALA A 56 7.70 -18.02 19.21
CA ALA A 56 7.14 -18.33 17.89
C ALA A 56 5.78 -19.03 17.99
N SER A 57 5.61 -19.99 18.91
CA SER A 57 4.33 -20.67 19.15
C SER A 57 3.23 -19.69 19.60
N TYR A 58 3.56 -18.71 20.46
CA TYR A 58 2.61 -17.66 20.85
C TYR A 58 2.20 -16.78 19.68
N VAL A 59 3.16 -16.34 18.87
CA VAL A 59 2.87 -15.57 17.65
C VAL A 59 1.92 -16.36 16.75
N TYR A 60 2.23 -17.63 16.48
CA TYR A 60 1.40 -18.49 15.64
C TYR A 60 -0.03 -18.66 16.19
N LYS A 61 -0.17 -19.00 17.47
CA LYS A 61 -1.47 -19.24 18.11
C LYS A 61 -2.31 -17.96 18.20
N ILE A 62 -1.70 -16.82 18.55
CA ILE A 62 -2.41 -15.54 18.61
C ILE A 62 -2.90 -15.14 17.22
N LEU A 63 -2.04 -15.21 16.21
CA LEU A 63 -2.41 -14.82 14.84
C LEU A 63 -3.50 -15.75 14.27
N THR A 64 -3.38 -17.06 14.49
CA THR A 64 -4.42 -18.03 14.13
C THR A 64 -5.73 -17.78 14.89
N GLY A 65 -5.65 -17.51 16.20
CA GLY A 65 -6.81 -17.21 17.04
C GLY A 65 -7.53 -15.91 16.63
N LEU A 66 -6.77 -14.91 16.20
CA LEU A 66 -7.30 -13.68 15.60
C LEU A 66 -7.88 -13.90 14.19
N GLY A 67 -7.81 -15.12 13.63
CA GLY A 67 -8.29 -15.44 12.29
C GLY A 67 -7.45 -14.80 11.19
N TYR A 68 -6.17 -14.55 11.44
CA TYR A 68 -5.22 -14.08 10.44
C TYR A 68 -4.62 -15.28 9.72
N GLU A 69 -5.23 -15.66 8.60
CA GLU A 69 -4.90 -16.90 7.86
C GLU A 69 -3.85 -16.69 6.76
N GLU A 70 -3.43 -15.45 6.49
CA GLU A 70 -2.35 -15.11 5.54
C GLU A 70 -0.95 -15.50 6.07
N MET A 71 -0.93 -16.41 7.03
CA MET A 71 0.20 -16.94 7.78
C MET A 71 0.90 -18.09 7.06
N GLY A 72 0.64 -18.33 5.76
CA GLY A 72 1.30 -19.38 4.99
C GLY A 72 2.83 -19.28 5.00
N GLU A 73 3.38 -18.08 5.26
CA GLU A 73 4.82 -17.87 5.46
C GLU A 73 5.34 -18.29 6.84
N PHE A 74 4.46 -18.49 7.84
CA PHE A 74 4.84 -18.89 9.20
C PHE A 74 5.08 -20.39 9.37
N SER A 75 4.40 -21.23 8.60
CA SER A 75 4.62 -22.68 8.62
C SER A 75 6.02 -23.07 8.12
N ALA A 76 6.66 -22.20 7.33
CA ALA A 76 8.05 -22.36 6.90
C ALA A 76 9.07 -22.15 8.04
N TYR A 77 8.65 -21.63 9.20
CA TYR A 77 9.52 -21.53 10.37
C TYR A 77 9.56 -22.90 11.05
N ARG A 78 10.63 -23.62 10.73
CA ARG A 78 11.10 -24.93 11.24
C ARG A 78 11.16 -25.10 12.77
N TYR A 79 10.65 -24.14 13.54
CA TYR A 79 10.67 -24.04 14.99
C TYR A 79 9.28 -24.19 15.65
N LEU A 80 8.21 -24.30 14.86
CA LEU A 80 6.86 -24.53 15.38
C LEU A 80 6.70 -26.01 15.73
N HIS A 81 7.04 -26.38 16.96
CA HIS A 81 6.50 -27.59 17.56
C HIS A 81 5.10 -27.28 18.09
N THR A 82 4.11 -28.03 17.62
CA THR A 82 2.70 -27.98 18.03
C THR A 82 2.46 -28.30 19.52
N GLU A 83 3.51 -28.67 20.25
CA GLU A 83 3.45 -29.18 21.64
C GLU A 83 3.82 -28.13 22.70
N VAL A 84 4.15 -26.89 22.33
CA VAL A 84 4.38 -25.84 23.33
C VAL A 84 3.05 -25.43 23.95
N ASP A 85 2.85 -25.76 25.22
CA ASP A 85 1.67 -25.34 25.97
C ASP A 85 1.67 -23.82 26.15
N ILE A 86 0.57 -23.19 25.77
CA ILE A 86 0.39 -21.73 25.81
C ILE A 86 -0.51 -21.42 26.99
N ASP A 87 -0.12 -20.40 27.77
CA ASP A 87 -0.86 -19.96 28.96
C ASP A 87 -2.37 -19.89 28.68
N SER A 88 -3.15 -20.58 29.51
CA SER A 88 -4.61 -20.67 29.36
C SER A 88 -5.26 -19.28 29.31
N LYS A 89 -4.68 -18.31 30.03
CA LYS A 89 -5.12 -16.90 30.03
C LYS A 89 -5.11 -16.25 28.65
N VAL A 90 -4.16 -16.61 27.78
CA VAL A 90 -4.13 -16.10 26.40
C VAL A 90 -5.29 -16.69 25.61
N ASN A 91 -5.56 -17.99 25.77
CA ASN A 91 -6.67 -18.67 25.09
C ASN A 91 -8.02 -18.07 25.54
N GLU A 92 -8.25 -17.92 26.83
CA GLU A 92 -9.46 -17.29 27.38
C GLU A 92 -9.69 -15.86 26.88
N LYS A 93 -8.60 -15.11 26.64
CA LYS A 93 -8.68 -13.75 26.10
C LYS A 93 -8.93 -13.74 24.60
N LEU A 94 -8.32 -14.67 23.85
CA LEU A 94 -8.56 -14.84 22.42
C LEU A 94 -10.02 -15.16 22.12
N GLU A 95 -10.66 -16.00 22.92
CA GLU A 95 -12.10 -16.34 22.77
C GLU A 95 -13.03 -15.12 22.86
N LYS A 96 -12.59 -14.06 23.54
CA LYS A 96 -13.36 -12.83 23.77
C LYS A 96 -13.10 -11.75 22.72
N ILE A 97 -12.09 -11.92 21.87
CA ILE A 97 -11.68 -10.92 20.88
C ILE A 97 -12.39 -11.20 19.55
N MET A 98 -12.89 -10.14 18.90
CA MET A 98 -13.42 -10.25 17.55
C MET A 98 -12.28 -10.56 16.57
N LYS A 99 -12.47 -11.60 15.74
CA LYS A 99 -11.49 -11.98 14.71
C LYS A 99 -11.33 -10.88 13.66
N PHE A 100 -10.15 -10.86 13.03
CA PHE A 100 -9.73 -9.87 12.04
C PHE A 100 -10.74 -9.70 10.90
N ARG A 101 -11.08 -10.78 10.18
CA ARG A 101 -11.98 -10.71 9.01
C ARG A 101 -13.40 -10.22 9.38
N PRO A 102 -14.09 -10.77 10.40
CA PRO A 102 -15.36 -10.23 10.86
C PRO A 102 -15.29 -8.74 11.24
N ALA A 103 -14.21 -8.30 11.90
CA ALA A 103 -14.03 -6.90 12.24
C ALA A 103 -13.93 -5.99 11.01
N VAL A 104 -13.16 -6.40 9.99
CA VAL A 104 -13.08 -5.68 8.71
C VAL A 104 -14.45 -5.59 8.03
N ILE A 105 -15.15 -6.72 7.92
CA ILE A 105 -16.47 -6.78 7.26
C ILE A 105 -17.47 -5.84 7.94
N GLN A 106 -17.47 -5.80 9.27
CA GLN A 106 -18.34 -4.90 10.03
C GLN A 106 -18.07 -3.43 9.67
N VAL A 107 -16.80 -3.01 9.66
CA VAL A 107 -16.44 -1.62 9.33
C VAL A 107 -16.77 -1.29 7.87
N VAL A 108 -16.48 -2.18 6.92
CA VAL A 108 -16.81 -1.99 5.50
C VAL A 108 -18.32 -1.87 5.29
N ARG A 109 -19.11 -2.71 5.97
CA ARG A 109 -20.57 -2.65 5.93
C ARG A 109 -21.07 -1.30 6.42
N GLU A 110 -20.62 -0.87 7.60
CA GLU A 110 -21.00 0.43 8.17
C GLU A 110 -20.66 1.59 7.24
N LEU A 111 -19.45 1.59 6.69
CA LEU A 111 -19.01 2.62 5.75
C LEU A 111 -19.89 2.63 4.48
N GLY A 112 -20.21 1.46 3.93
CA GLY A 112 -21.01 1.31 2.73
C GLY A 112 -22.41 1.92 2.86
N LEU A 113 -22.99 1.98 4.06
CA LEU A 113 -24.30 2.60 4.30
C LEU A 113 -24.31 4.11 4.08
N TRP A 114 -23.15 4.77 4.14
CA TRP A 114 -23.00 6.23 3.96
C TRP A 114 -22.60 6.63 2.54
N LEU A 115 -22.38 5.65 1.64
CA LEU A 115 -21.97 5.92 0.27
C LEU A 115 -23.17 5.98 -0.67
N HIS A 116 -23.21 7.00 -1.52
CA HIS A 116 -24.21 7.15 -2.58
C HIS A 116 -23.83 6.39 -3.86
N ASP A 117 -24.80 6.20 -4.76
CA ASP A 117 -24.67 5.38 -5.97
C ASP A 117 -23.45 5.75 -6.84
N TYR A 118 -23.20 7.05 -7.04
CA TYR A 118 -22.03 7.51 -7.80
C TYR A 118 -20.69 7.09 -7.17
N GLN A 119 -20.62 7.07 -5.83
CA GLN A 119 -19.42 6.65 -5.11
C GLN A 119 -19.21 5.14 -5.26
N VAL A 120 -20.29 4.38 -5.15
CA VAL A 120 -20.28 2.92 -5.38
C VAL A 120 -19.93 2.59 -6.83
N GLU A 121 -20.43 3.34 -7.82
CA GLU A 121 -20.13 3.14 -9.24
C GLU A 121 -18.63 3.38 -9.55
N ARG A 122 -18.03 4.42 -8.97
CA ARG A 122 -16.58 4.66 -9.10
C ARG A 122 -15.76 3.60 -8.38
N TYR A 123 -16.19 3.12 -7.21
CA TYR A 123 -15.52 2.00 -6.56
C TYR A 123 -15.62 0.73 -7.41
N ARG A 124 -16.81 0.44 -7.96
CA ARG A 124 -17.05 -0.66 -8.92
C ARG A 124 -16.12 -0.58 -10.12
N MET A 125 -15.90 0.61 -10.66
CA MET A 125 -14.95 0.85 -11.75
C MET A 125 -13.54 0.39 -11.37
N VAL A 126 -13.06 0.74 -10.18
CA VAL A 126 -11.74 0.32 -9.69
C VAL A 126 -11.67 -1.20 -9.50
N VAL A 127 -12.68 -1.81 -8.87
CA VAL A 127 -12.69 -3.26 -8.68
C VAL A 127 -12.76 -3.99 -10.03
N THR A 128 -13.56 -3.48 -10.97
CA THR A 128 -13.63 -4.00 -12.35
C THR A 128 -12.29 -3.92 -13.06
N LEU A 129 -11.57 -2.79 -12.92
CA LEU A 129 -10.24 -2.61 -13.49
C LEU A 129 -9.24 -3.65 -12.94
N LEU A 130 -9.24 -3.85 -11.62
CA LEU A 130 -8.34 -4.80 -10.97
C LEU A 130 -8.69 -6.26 -11.32
N ARG A 131 -9.98 -6.61 -11.35
CA ARG A 131 -10.48 -7.95 -11.70
C ARG A 131 -10.48 -8.25 -13.20
N ARG A 132 -10.32 -7.22 -14.05
CA ARG A 132 -10.42 -7.29 -15.52
C ARG A 132 -11.73 -7.90 -16.04
N THR A 133 -12.76 -7.96 -15.20
CA THR A 133 -14.05 -8.59 -15.48
C THR A 133 -15.17 -7.65 -15.07
N ALA A 134 -16.17 -7.49 -15.93
CA ALA A 134 -17.30 -6.61 -15.66
C ALA A 134 -18.11 -7.13 -14.46
N LEU A 135 -18.41 -6.23 -13.53
CA LEU A 135 -19.22 -6.53 -12.35
C LEU A 135 -20.64 -6.03 -12.55
N ASP A 136 -21.62 -6.79 -12.04
CA ASP A 136 -23.03 -6.42 -12.01
C ASP A 136 -23.20 -5.03 -11.38
N SER A 137 -24.02 -4.17 -12.01
CA SER A 137 -24.33 -2.81 -11.55
C SER A 137 -25.05 -2.76 -10.21
N ASN A 138 -25.71 -3.84 -9.79
CA ASN A 138 -26.53 -3.87 -8.59
C ASN A 138 -25.76 -4.25 -7.32
N LYS A 139 -24.49 -4.66 -7.42
CA LYS A 139 -23.72 -5.04 -6.23
C LYS A 139 -23.52 -3.84 -5.30
N SER A 140 -23.77 -4.05 -4.02
CA SER A 140 -23.47 -3.13 -2.92
C SER A 140 -21.96 -2.91 -2.76
N PHE A 141 -21.60 -1.88 -2.00
CA PHE A 141 -20.20 -1.60 -1.66
C PHE A 141 -19.51 -2.78 -0.95
N LEU A 142 -20.22 -3.47 -0.04
CA LEU A 142 -19.68 -4.63 0.65
C LEU A 142 -19.41 -5.79 -0.32
N GLU A 143 -20.34 -6.07 -1.24
CA GLU A 143 -20.14 -7.13 -2.24
C GLU A 143 -18.95 -6.82 -3.16
N LEU A 144 -18.77 -5.56 -3.55
CA LEU A 144 -17.61 -5.11 -4.31
C LEU A 144 -16.30 -5.26 -3.51
N PHE A 145 -16.32 -5.01 -2.20
CA PHE A 145 -15.17 -5.25 -1.34
C PHE A 145 -14.84 -6.74 -1.23
N MET A 146 -15.86 -7.60 -1.14
CA MET A 146 -15.67 -9.05 -1.12
C MET A 146 -15.10 -9.54 -2.46
N ASP A 147 -15.59 -9.00 -3.59
CA ASP A 147 -15.05 -9.27 -4.92
C ASP A 147 -13.57 -8.86 -5.01
N LEU A 148 -13.21 -7.68 -4.49
CA LEU A 148 -11.83 -7.20 -4.45
C LEU A 148 -10.94 -8.11 -3.60
N THR A 149 -11.45 -8.53 -2.45
CA THR A 149 -10.73 -9.42 -1.54
C THR A 149 -10.46 -10.79 -2.17
N GLN A 150 -11.44 -11.34 -2.89
CA GLN A 150 -11.29 -12.59 -3.63
C GLN A 150 -10.21 -12.48 -4.71
N GLU A 151 -10.17 -11.36 -5.44
CA GLU A 151 -9.17 -11.12 -6.49
C GLU A 151 -7.75 -11.01 -5.94
N LEU A 152 -7.58 -10.27 -4.84
CA LEU A 152 -6.26 -9.98 -4.28
C LEU A 152 -5.72 -11.10 -3.39
N GLY A 153 -6.60 -11.98 -2.90
CA GLY A 153 -6.26 -13.05 -1.95
C GLY A 153 -5.77 -12.57 -0.58
N LYS A 154 -5.82 -11.25 -0.32
CA LYS A 154 -5.30 -10.63 0.92
C LYS A 154 -6.24 -9.53 1.42
N TYR A 155 -6.80 -9.71 2.61
CA TYR A 155 -7.70 -8.74 3.25
C TYR A 155 -7.02 -7.40 3.53
N PRO A 156 -5.81 -7.32 4.14
CA PRO A 156 -5.16 -6.04 4.40
C PRO A 156 -4.87 -5.22 3.14
N LEU A 157 -4.56 -5.90 2.03
CA LEU A 157 -4.32 -5.26 0.74
C LEU A 157 -5.63 -4.73 0.15
N ALA A 158 -6.71 -5.51 0.21
CA ALA A 158 -8.03 -5.05 -0.20
C ALA A 158 -8.46 -3.81 0.60
N VAL A 159 -8.28 -3.83 1.93
CA VAL A 159 -8.55 -2.68 2.80
C VAL A 159 -7.69 -1.48 2.41
N ALA A 160 -6.39 -1.67 2.16
CA ALA A 160 -5.49 -0.57 1.79
C ALA A 160 -5.88 0.09 0.46
N ILE A 161 -6.29 -0.72 -0.53
CA ILE A 161 -6.83 -0.20 -1.79
C ILE A 161 -8.15 0.53 -1.55
N THR A 162 -9.07 -0.03 -0.77
CA THR A 162 -10.33 0.62 -0.43
C THR A 162 -10.11 1.97 0.23
N VAL A 163 -9.25 2.04 1.25
CA VAL A 163 -8.85 3.31 1.91
C VAL A 163 -8.28 4.28 0.88
N GLY A 164 -7.33 3.83 0.04
CA GLY A 164 -6.73 4.68 -0.98
C GLY A 164 -7.74 5.25 -1.98
N VAL A 165 -8.72 4.45 -2.42
CA VAL A 165 -9.75 4.89 -3.38
C VAL A 165 -10.66 5.96 -2.76
N LEU A 166 -11.07 5.73 -1.51
CA LEU A 166 -11.95 6.62 -0.77
C LEU A 166 -11.27 7.95 -0.46
N GLU A 167 -10.05 7.92 0.07
CA GLU A 167 -9.27 9.14 0.36
C GLU A 167 -8.93 9.90 -0.91
N ARG A 168 -8.57 9.21 -2.00
CA ARG A 168 -8.26 9.86 -3.28
C ARG A 168 -9.46 10.60 -3.86
N SER A 169 -10.66 10.22 -3.46
CA SER A 169 -11.92 10.80 -3.89
C SER A 169 -12.55 11.71 -2.83
N ASP A 170 -11.90 11.93 -1.69
CA ASP A 170 -12.40 12.70 -0.53
C ASP A 170 -13.73 12.15 0.03
N TRP A 171 -13.86 10.83 0.18
CA TRP A 171 -15.10 10.15 0.58
C TRP A 171 -15.01 9.37 1.87
N GLY A 172 -15.99 9.58 2.75
CA GLY A 172 -16.18 8.78 3.97
C GLY A 172 -15.08 8.93 5.01
N ASP A 173 -15.33 8.40 6.20
CA ASP A 173 -14.32 8.30 7.26
C ASP A 173 -13.57 6.96 7.14
N THR A 174 -12.35 7.02 6.62
CA THR A 174 -11.47 5.84 6.48
C THR A 174 -10.73 5.48 7.77
N GLY A 175 -10.82 6.31 8.82
CA GLY A 175 -10.07 6.16 10.07
C GLY A 175 -10.29 4.79 10.72
N LYS A 176 -11.53 4.27 10.67
CA LYS A 176 -11.87 2.94 11.20
C LYS A 176 -11.30 1.78 10.38
N LEU A 177 -11.00 1.99 9.09
CA LEU A 177 -10.44 0.95 8.21
C LEU A 177 -8.91 0.87 8.29
N LYS A 178 -8.24 2.01 8.51
CA LYS A 178 -6.76 2.11 8.52
C LYS A 178 -6.06 1.07 9.40
N PRO A 179 -6.53 0.76 10.62
CA PRO A 179 -5.88 -0.25 11.47
C PRO A 179 -5.82 -1.65 10.86
N PHE A 180 -6.69 -1.94 9.89
CA PHE A 180 -6.73 -3.22 9.18
C PHE A 180 -5.96 -3.20 7.85
N SER A 181 -5.52 -2.02 7.40
CA SER A 181 -4.82 -1.87 6.13
C SER A 181 -3.38 -2.37 6.19
N LEU A 182 -2.85 -2.73 5.01
CA LEU A 182 -1.44 -3.03 4.85
C LEU A 182 -0.58 -1.78 5.16
N PRO A 183 0.41 -1.86 6.07
CA PRO A 183 1.20 -0.70 6.46
C PRO A 183 2.08 -0.19 5.31
N ASN A 184 2.30 1.13 5.27
CA ASN A 184 3.09 1.83 4.25
C ASN A 184 2.62 1.61 2.80
N PHE A 185 1.36 1.21 2.60
CA PHE A 185 0.79 1.09 1.27
C PHE A 185 0.49 2.48 0.68
N ASP A 186 0.90 2.68 -0.57
CA ASP A 186 0.51 3.85 -1.37
C ASP A 186 -0.13 3.38 -2.68
N LEU A 187 -1.39 3.74 -2.86
CA LEU A 187 -2.19 3.37 -4.02
C LEU A 187 -1.57 3.90 -5.33
N ASN A 188 -1.01 5.11 -5.31
CA ASN A 188 -0.55 5.78 -6.53
C ASN A 188 0.69 5.11 -7.12
N THR A 189 1.58 4.63 -6.24
CA THR A 189 2.81 3.93 -6.63
C THR A 189 2.58 2.45 -6.86
N SER A 190 1.69 1.82 -6.08
CA SER A 190 1.44 0.37 -6.17
C SER A 190 0.48 0.01 -7.30
N TYR A 191 -0.48 0.88 -7.63
CA TYR A 191 -1.50 0.68 -8.66
C TYR A 191 -1.69 1.95 -9.49
N PRO A 192 -0.72 2.31 -10.34
CA PRO A 192 -0.75 3.56 -11.11
C PRO A 192 -1.92 3.64 -12.10
N GLU A 193 -2.43 2.51 -12.59
CA GLU A 193 -3.63 2.44 -13.43
C GLU A 193 -4.88 2.80 -12.64
N VAL A 194 -4.93 2.48 -11.35
CA VAL A 194 -6.04 2.87 -10.47
C VAL A 194 -5.99 4.38 -10.19
N ASP A 195 -4.82 4.97 -9.91
CA ASP A 195 -4.72 6.45 -9.77
C ASP A 195 -5.07 7.16 -11.08
N LEU A 196 -4.66 6.62 -12.24
CA LEU A 196 -5.10 7.14 -13.54
C LEU A 196 -6.62 7.11 -13.64
N CYS A 197 -7.22 5.95 -13.39
CA CYS A 197 -8.66 5.73 -13.49
C CYS A 197 -9.44 6.70 -12.60
N LEU A 198 -9.04 6.83 -11.33
CA LEU A 198 -9.64 7.78 -10.38
C LEU A 198 -9.40 9.23 -10.78
N THR A 199 -8.24 9.55 -11.35
CA THR A 199 -7.93 10.91 -11.81
C THR A 199 -8.80 11.30 -13.00
N VAL A 200 -8.94 10.45 -14.02
CA VAL A 200 -9.70 10.73 -15.23
C VAL A 200 -11.20 10.78 -14.93
N ALA A 201 -11.72 9.80 -14.17
CA ALA A 201 -13.11 9.85 -13.72
C ALA A 201 -13.38 11.08 -12.84
N GLY A 202 -12.35 11.57 -12.14
CA GLY A 202 -12.44 12.74 -11.27
C GLY A 202 -12.56 13.98 -12.13
N TYR A 203 -11.63 14.16 -13.05
CA TYR A 203 -11.64 15.23 -14.04
C TYR A 203 -13.00 15.40 -14.73
N TYR A 204 -13.59 14.30 -15.24
CA TYR A 204 -14.94 14.37 -15.83
C TYR A 204 -16.06 14.56 -14.80
N GLY A 205 -15.90 14.05 -13.57
CA GLY A 205 -16.82 14.27 -12.45
C GLY A 205 -16.97 15.75 -12.06
N TYR A 206 -15.94 16.56 -12.25
CA TYR A 206 -15.98 18.00 -11.97
C TYR A 206 -16.55 18.84 -13.13
N MET A 207 -16.80 18.23 -14.29
CA MET A 207 -17.46 18.90 -15.40
C MET A 207 -18.97 18.92 -15.22
N ARG A 208 -19.61 20.01 -15.62
CA ARG A 208 -21.06 20.04 -15.84
C ARG A 208 -21.41 19.09 -16.99
N ASP A 209 -22.65 18.62 -17.05
CA ASP A 209 -23.07 17.63 -18.06
C ASP A 209 -22.88 18.12 -19.50
N ILE A 210 -23.09 19.40 -19.76
CA ILE A 210 -22.85 19.99 -21.08
C ILE A 210 -21.37 20.00 -21.46
N ASP A 211 -20.49 20.33 -20.50
CA ASP A 211 -19.04 20.36 -20.71
C ASP A 211 -18.51 18.93 -20.91
N PHE A 212 -19.01 17.97 -20.13
CA PHE A 212 -18.71 16.55 -20.31
C PHE A 212 -19.19 16.03 -21.67
N SER A 213 -20.41 16.36 -22.09
CA SER A 213 -20.96 15.95 -23.39
C SER A 213 -20.11 16.47 -24.55
N ASN A 214 -19.70 17.74 -24.49
CA ASN A 214 -18.81 18.34 -25.47
C ASN A 214 -17.43 17.65 -25.49
N ALA A 215 -16.85 17.39 -24.31
CA ALA A 215 -15.58 16.69 -24.19
C ALA A 215 -15.65 15.26 -24.76
N LYS A 216 -16.76 14.54 -24.54
CA LYS A 216 -17.02 13.21 -25.11
C LYS A 216 -17.03 13.25 -26.63
N ILE A 217 -17.79 14.18 -27.22
CA ILE A 217 -17.91 14.32 -28.68
C ILE A 217 -16.54 14.63 -29.28
N TYR A 218 -15.84 15.62 -28.74
CA TYR A 218 -14.51 16.02 -29.21
C TYR A 218 -13.52 14.85 -29.16
N THR A 219 -13.40 14.22 -28.00
CA THR A 219 -12.49 13.09 -27.80
C THR A 219 -12.86 11.91 -28.70
N SER A 220 -14.15 11.67 -28.93
CA SER A 220 -14.60 10.63 -29.85
C SER A 220 -14.12 10.86 -31.28
N VAL A 221 -14.33 12.08 -31.80
CA VAL A 221 -13.92 12.46 -33.15
C VAL A 221 -12.40 12.38 -33.31
N VAL A 222 -11.64 12.92 -32.35
CA VAL A 222 -10.19 13.06 -32.49
C VAL A 222 -9.44 11.77 -32.14
N HIS A 223 -9.91 11.00 -31.16
CA HIS A 223 -9.15 9.90 -30.57
C HIS A 223 -9.84 8.53 -30.61
N LEU A 224 -11.13 8.44 -30.92
CA LEU A 224 -11.90 7.19 -30.93
C LEU A 224 -12.57 6.89 -32.28
N LYS A 225 -12.09 7.48 -33.38
CA LYS A 225 -12.62 7.26 -34.75
C LYS A 225 -14.14 7.48 -34.85
N SER A 226 -14.65 8.51 -34.16
CA SER A 226 -16.07 8.87 -34.14
C SER A 226 -17.00 7.77 -33.58
N GLN A 227 -16.51 6.94 -32.66
CA GLN A 227 -17.34 5.97 -31.94
C GLN A 227 -18.50 6.68 -31.20
N ASN A 228 -19.71 6.11 -31.25
CA ASN A 228 -20.83 6.65 -30.49
C ASN A 228 -20.60 6.50 -28.97
N VAL A 229 -20.61 7.62 -28.26
CA VAL A 229 -20.37 7.73 -26.81
C VAL A 229 -21.40 8.62 -26.09
N SER A 230 -22.49 9.00 -26.78
CA SER A 230 -23.49 9.96 -26.27
C SER A 230 -24.08 9.53 -24.93
N ASP A 231 -24.35 8.24 -24.77
CA ASP A 231 -25.09 7.69 -23.63
C ASP A 231 -24.15 7.17 -22.53
N MET A 232 -22.84 7.25 -22.75
CA MET A 232 -21.86 6.77 -21.77
C MET A 232 -21.81 7.67 -20.54
N SER A 233 -21.88 7.06 -19.36
CA SER A 233 -21.57 7.72 -18.08
C SER A 233 -20.10 8.16 -18.04
N ARG A 234 -19.75 9.05 -17.10
CA ARG A 234 -18.36 9.50 -16.89
C ARG A 234 -17.42 8.32 -16.58
N VAL A 235 -17.94 7.33 -15.87
CA VAL A 235 -17.23 6.09 -15.53
C VAL A 235 -17.04 5.21 -16.77
N GLN A 236 -18.11 4.96 -17.53
CA GLN A 236 -18.05 4.17 -18.76
C GLN A 236 -17.09 4.79 -19.80
N PHE A 237 -17.17 6.12 -19.96
CA PHE A 237 -16.30 6.84 -20.87
C PHE A 237 -14.83 6.77 -20.42
N THR A 238 -14.55 6.95 -19.12
CA THR A 238 -13.19 6.80 -18.56
C THR A 238 -12.61 5.42 -18.87
N ARG A 239 -13.39 4.36 -18.67
CA ARG A 239 -12.96 2.99 -18.98
C ARG A 239 -12.63 2.83 -20.47
N LEU A 240 -13.48 3.32 -21.36
CA LEU A 240 -13.23 3.28 -22.80
C LEU A 240 -11.90 3.97 -23.17
N LEU A 241 -11.60 5.13 -22.58
CA LEU A 241 -10.36 5.84 -22.85
C LEU A 241 -9.12 5.05 -22.43
N MET A 242 -9.19 4.34 -21.31
CA MET A 242 -8.13 3.44 -20.86
C MET A 242 -8.00 2.22 -21.78
N GLU A 243 -9.11 1.55 -22.09
CA GLU A 243 -9.15 0.35 -22.94
C GLU A 243 -8.63 0.63 -24.37
N ARG A 244 -8.79 1.87 -24.86
CA ARG A 244 -8.32 2.29 -26.19
C ARG A 244 -6.94 2.97 -26.19
N GLY A 245 -6.24 3.05 -25.06
CA GLY A 245 -4.93 3.72 -24.97
C GLY A 245 -5.00 5.22 -25.31
N VAL A 246 -6.15 5.86 -25.10
CA VAL A 246 -6.26 7.32 -25.19
C VAL A 246 -5.58 7.95 -23.98
N VAL A 247 -5.72 7.32 -22.82
CA VAL A 247 -5.00 7.67 -21.59
C VAL A 247 -4.24 6.44 -21.06
N GLU A 248 -3.06 6.70 -20.52
CA GLU A 248 -2.17 5.68 -19.95
C GLU A 248 -1.54 6.20 -18.66
N ALA A 249 -0.99 5.30 -17.84
CA ALA A 249 -0.36 5.71 -16.59
C ALA A 249 0.79 6.69 -16.87
N GLY A 250 0.71 7.89 -16.28
CA GLY A 250 1.64 8.99 -16.51
C GLY A 250 1.36 9.84 -17.75
N ASN A 251 0.42 9.45 -18.63
CA ASN A 251 0.12 10.15 -19.88
C ASN A 251 -1.38 10.37 -20.10
N VAL A 252 -1.79 11.63 -19.97
CA VAL A 252 -3.17 12.13 -20.10
C VAL A 252 -3.29 13.25 -21.12
N SER A 253 -2.25 13.45 -21.94
CA SER A 253 -2.11 14.62 -22.82
C SER A 253 -3.22 14.74 -23.87
N LYS A 254 -3.82 13.61 -24.29
CA LYS A 254 -4.90 13.57 -25.28
C LYS A 254 -6.25 14.09 -24.76
N ILE A 255 -6.41 14.24 -23.45
CA ILE A 255 -7.66 14.76 -22.84
C ILE A 255 -7.42 15.95 -21.92
N GLU A 256 -6.18 16.43 -21.82
CA GLU A 256 -5.80 17.50 -20.90
C GLU A 256 -6.28 18.85 -21.43
N ASP A 257 -7.33 19.39 -20.80
CA ASP A 257 -7.73 20.79 -20.95
C ASP A 257 -6.88 21.67 -20.01
N LYS A 258 -5.90 22.36 -20.60
CA LYS A 258 -4.95 23.23 -19.88
C LYS A 258 -5.58 24.54 -19.41
N ASP A 259 -6.74 24.92 -19.94
CA ASP A 259 -7.33 26.22 -19.70
C ASP A 259 -8.42 26.14 -18.62
N ARG A 260 -9.31 25.14 -18.70
CA ARG A 260 -10.46 25.04 -17.78
C ARG A 260 -10.16 24.28 -16.49
N TYR A 261 -9.24 23.31 -16.52
CA TYR A 261 -8.97 22.43 -15.37
C TYR A 261 -7.48 22.11 -15.16
N PRO A 262 -6.59 23.13 -15.13
CA PRO A 262 -5.13 22.93 -15.09
C PRO A 262 -4.63 22.14 -13.86
N LEU A 263 -5.39 22.14 -12.76
CA LEU A 263 -4.96 21.55 -11.49
C LEU A 263 -5.07 20.02 -11.46
N PHE A 264 -6.02 19.41 -12.19
CA PHE A 264 -6.26 17.96 -12.15
C PHE A 264 -5.04 17.17 -12.60
N PHE A 265 -4.60 17.43 -13.83
CA PHE A 265 -3.51 16.70 -14.44
C PHE A 265 -2.14 17.16 -13.94
N LYS A 266 -2.01 18.40 -13.42
CA LYS A 266 -0.80 18.84 -12.72
C LYS A 266 -0.55 18.01 -11.45
N LYS A 267 -1.57 17.83 -10.59
CA LYS A 267 -1.45 16.99 -9.39
C LYS A 267 -1.16 15.53 -9.74
N TYR A 268 -1.79 15.00 -10.78
CA TYR A 268 -1.52 13.65 -11.28
C TYR A 268 -0.05 13.47 -11.73
N LYS A 269 0.44 14.35 -12.60
CA LYS A 269 1.84 14.32 -13.06
C LYS A 269 2.84 14.43 -11.91
N GLN A 270 2.52 15.19 -10.85
CA GLN A 270 3.35 15.24 -9.64
C GLN A 270 3.42 13.89 -8.93
N ARG A 271 2.29 13.20 -8.75
CA ARG A 271 2.28 11.86 -8.14
C ARG A 271 3.02 10.82 -8.99
N CYS A 272 2.87 10.88 -10.32
CA CYS A 272 3.59 9.98 -11.23
C CYS A 272 5.11 10.15 -11.19
N LYS A 273 5.62 11.32 -10.80
CA LYS A 273 7.07 11.55 -10.63
C LYS A 273 7.64 10.89 -9.37
N GLY A 274 6.79 10.29 -8.53
CA GLY A 274 7.16 9.69 -7.25
C GLY A 274 7.54 10.75 -6.20
N PRO A 275 7.93 10.33 -4.99
CA PRO A 275 8.46 11.25 -4.01
C PRO A 275 9.71 11.92 -4.59
N THR A 276 9.56 13.19 -4.97
CA THR A 276 10.69 14.06 -5.24
C THR A 276 11.55 13.99 -3.99
N LYS A 277 12.78 13.51 -4.09
CA LYS A 277 13.76 13.79 -3.04
C LYS A 277 13.73 15.30 -2.89
N VAL A 278 13.20 15.78 -1.77
CA VAL A 278 13.47 17.15 -1.33
C VAL A 278 14.96 17.12 -1.05
N THR A 279 15.76 17.39 -2.08
CA THR A 279 17.08 17.96 -1.85
C THR A 279 16.77 19.21 -1.05
N ALA A 280 17.14 19.19 0.23
CA ALA A 280 17.17 20.39 1.03
C ALA A 280 17.83 21.49 0.18
N PRO A 281 17.34 22.74 0.22
CA PRO A 281 18.01 23.81 -0.50
C PRO A 281 19.48 23.79 -0.05
N ALA A 282 20.38 23.65 -1.02
CA ALA A 282 21.79 23.91 -0.77
C ALA A 282 21.85 25.35 -0.27
N THR A 283 22.15 25.51 1.02
CA THR A 283 22.64 26.78 1.55
C THR A 283 23.99 27.02 0.90
N ASP A 284 23.96 27.61 -0.31
CA ASP A 284 25.04 28.46 -0.80
C ASP A 284 25.01 29.73 0.06
N GLU A 285 25.52 29.62 1.28
CA GLU A 285 26.10 30.77 1.96
C GLU A 285 27.62 30.63 1.83
N THR A 286 28.11 31.24 0.76
CA THR A 286 29.47 31.72 0.60
C THR A 286 29.95 32.42 1.88
N VAL A 287 30.78 31.72 2.65
CA VAL A 287 31.65 32.34 3.65
C VAL A 287 32.91 32.82 2.93
N PRO A 288 33.26 34.12 2.94
CA PRO A 288 34.51 34.57 2.37
C PRO A 288 35.67 34.06 3.24
N VAL A 289 36.52 33.22 2.64
CA VAL A 289 37.81 32.83 3.20
C VAL A 289 38.68 34.07 3.30
N GLN A 290 38.93 34.55 4.52
CA GLN A 290 39.93 35.56 4.77
C GLN A 290 41.29 34.86 4.94
N GLU A 291 42.17 35.04 3.95
CA GLU A 291 43.57 34.65 4.00
C GLU A 291 44.25 35.21 5.26
N ARG A 292 44.88 34.34 6.05
CA ARG A 292 46.01 34.74 6.90
C ARG A 292 47.19 33.81 6.66
N LYS A 293 48.26 34.46 6.19
CA LYS A 293 49.61 33.95 5.98
C LYS A 293 50.14 33.22 7.20
N ALA A 294 50.89 32.16 6.91
CA ALA A 294 51.71 31.41 7.83
C ALA A 294 52.74 32.28 8.56
N GLN A 295 53.00 31.94 9.83
CA GLN A 295 54.26 32.24 10.50
C GLN A 295 54.65 31.01 11.32
N ALA A 296 55.86 30.51 11.04
CA ALA A 296 56.42 29.28 11.57
C ALA A 296 57.28 29.54 12.81
N THR A 297 57.28 28.56 13.73
CA THR A 297 58.37 28.13 14.63
C THR A 297 57.89 26.81 15.27
N SER A 298 58.44 25.63 14.93
CA SER A 298 59.55 24.90 15.61
C SER A 298 59.33 24.80 17.14
N ASP A 299 59.20 23.65 17.81
CA ASP A 299 60.09 22.47 17.80
C ASP A 299 59.43 21.13 18.23
N GLN A 300 59.98 20.05 17.65
CA GLN A 300 60.24 18.67 18.13
C GLN A 300 59.37 17.98 19.21
N SER A 301 58.79 16.82 18.86
CA SER A 301 59.27 15.49 19.31
C SER A 301 58.51 14.32 18.66
N ARG A 302 59.12 13.13 18.72
CA ARG A 302 59.11 12.04 17.73
C ARG A 302 58.28 10.81 18.16
N SER A 303 57.63 10.17 17.18
CA SER A 303 57.40 8.71 16.97
C SER A 303 56.62 7.84 17.98
N THR A 304 55.52 7.21 17.51
CA THR A 304 55.32 5.76 17.21
C THR A 304 53.81 5.50 16.96
N SER A 305 53.37 5.03 15.79
CA SER A 305 53.22 3.63 15.32
C SER A 305 51.80 3.03 15.51
N THR A 306 51.06 3.03 14.39
CA THR A 306 50.25 1.94 13.81
C THR A 306 48.82 1.63 14.29
N ASP A 307 47.98 1.35 13.29
CA ASP A 307 46.67 0.66 13.22
C ASP A 307 45.36 1.43 13.43
N GLN A 308 44.69 1.82 12.33
CA GLN A 308 43.47 1.15 11.80
C GLN A 308 42.88 1.87 10.54
N PRO A 309 41.94 1.24 9.79
CA PRO A 309 41.88 1.29 8.32
C PRO A 309 40.88 2.31 7.76
N SER A 310 41.10 2.75 6.52
CA SER A 310 40.14 3.53 5.75
C SER A 310 39.59 2.79 4.53
N PHE A 311 38.29 2.95 4.38
CA PHE A 311 37.35 2.40 3.44
C PHE A 311 37.58 2.78 1.96
N LEU A 312 37.12 1.86 1.09
CA LEU A 312 36.37 2.07 -0.17
C LEU A 312 36.97 2.97 -1.28
N THR A 313 37.36 2.33 -2.38
CA THR A 313 36.94 2.76 -3.72
C THR A 313 36.55 1.53 -4.54
N GLY A 314 35.28 1.48 -4.96
CA GLY A 314 34.74 0.33 -5.67
C GLY A 314 33.48 0.71 -6.44
N SER A 315 33.69 1.33 -7.60
CA SER A 315 32.69 1.58 -8.63
C SER A 315 31.86 0.34 -8.94
N ARG A 316 30.53 0.42 -8.80
CA ARG A 316 29.62 -0.58 -9.37
C ARG A 316 28.56 0.08 -10.24
N LYS A 317 28.64 -0.32 -11.52
CA LYS A 317 27.73 -0.06 -12.63
C LYS A 317 26.29 -0.45 -12.24
N TYR A 318 25.35 0.42 -12.63
CA TYR A 318 23.91 0.18 -12.54
C TYR A 318 23.51 -1.11 -13.27
N LYS A 319 22.89 -2.06 -12.53
CA LYS A 319 22.07 -3.12 -13.13
C LYS A 319 20.67 -2.54 -13.40
N LYS A 320 20.30 -2.45 -14.67
CA LYS A 320 18.90 -2.29 -15.10
C LYS A 320 18.13 -3.56 -14.68
N TYR A 321 17.05 -3.41 -13.93
CA TYR A 321 16.09 -4.49 -13.73
C TYR A 321 15.26 -4.62 -15.01
N LEU A 322 15.43 -5.75 -15.69
CA LEU A 322 14.57 -6.21 -16.77
C LEU A 322 13.32 -6.81 -16.11
N VAL A 323 12.16 -6.17 -16.27
CA VAL A 323 10.87 -6.79 -15.93
C VAL A 323 10.48 -7.65 -17.12
N LEU A 324 10.51 -8.97 -16.95
CA LEU A 324 9.97 -9.92 -17.92
C LEU A 324 8.45 -10.02 -17.74
N PRO A 325 7.65 -9.98 -18.82
CA PRO A 325 6.22 -10.22 -18.74
C PRO A 325 5.91 -11.69 -18.47
N HIS A 326 4.94 -11.96 -17.60
CA HIS A 326 4.36 -13.29 -17.41
C HIS A 326 3.78 -13.79 -18.75
N LYS A 327 4.27 -14.94 -19.22
CA LYS A 327 3.61 -15.72 -20.28
C LYS A 327 2.34 -16.39 -19.72
N PRO A 328 1.25 -16.46 -20.50
CA PRO A 328 0.10 -17.30 -20.16
C PRO A 328 0.49 -18.78 -20.30
N ILE A 329 -0.10 -19.61 -19.43
CA ILE A 329 0.00 -21.07 -19.47
C ILE A 329 -0.95 -21.55 -20.58
N GLU A 330 -0.39 -22.11 -21.65
CA GLU A 330 -1.12 -22.94 -22.62
C GLU A 330 -0.96 -24.42 -22.25
N ASP A 331 -2.04 -25.17 -22.45
CA ASP A 331 -2.19 -26.62 -22.51
C ASP A 331 -1.81 -27.50 -21.30
N GLN A 332 -2.84 -28.06 -20.64
CA GLN A 332 -2.79 -29.43 -20.14
C GLN A 332 -4.10 -30.19 -20.44
N HIS A 333 -3.94 -31.06 -21.45
CA HIS A 333 -4.62 -32.31 -21.78
C HIS A 333 -5.76 -32.83 -20.88
N TYR A 334 -6.87 -33.13 -21.57
CA TYR A 334 -7.81 -34.20 -21.23
C TYR A 334 -7.07 -35.52 -20.99
N VAL A 335 -7.31 -36.15 -19.83
CA VAL A 335 -7.13 -37.60 -19.65
C VAL A 335 -8.50 -38.17 -19.38
N HIS A 336 -9.00 -38.96 -20.34
CA HIS A 336 -10.11 -39.88 -20.14
C HIS A 336 -9.63 -41.06 -19.29
N VAL A 337 -10.30 -41.30 -18.16
CA VAL A 337 -10.65 -42.64 -17.68
C VAL A 337 -12.07 -42.58 -17.14
#